data_AF-A0A943N895-F1
#
_entry.id   AF-A0A943N895-F1
#
_cell.length_a   1.000
_cell.length_b   1.000
_cell.length_c   1.000
_cell.angle_alpha   90.00
_cell.angle_beta   90.00
_cell.angle_gamma   90.00
#
_symmetry.space_group_name_H-M   'P 1'
#
loop_
_entity.id
_entity.type
_entity.pdbx_description
1 polymer ?
#
loop_
_entity_poly.entity_id
_entity_poly.type
_entity_poly.pdbx_seq_one_letter_code
_entity_poly.pdbx_strand_id
1 'polypeptide(L)'
;MKKIVALMLVLVMALSVCACAGVETNGDNTVANTDDSNKQSEVIKDSNNDGQIEVGTVDDVEVNEADEHMDAAEASASGKWEALFVPLNIEGRAIDMANFDLTPTAEELEAMKNEPAYGRTIKYFMSDGCTSGPTMADHLGYYAEAGLTAEGVKGSSDVEALGTNQVDVATGMMAKMLVPITNGVDITFTGGAHIGCKSLYVLADSEYATTADLKGQKISVPNGIGKSDYNITALLLDADGINYSTDVELVQVSADACVTAMENGEIAAALLSDTFAYAMVKDGKLKCIRSQLDTDFADRVCCVMAMNGTFVKENPTIAKKVAQAV
;
A
#
# COMPACT_ATOMS: atom_id res chain seq x y z
N MET A 1 24.98 32.97 -21.17
CA MET A 1 25.03 31.91 -20.13
C MET A 1 23.74 31.08 -20.05
N LYS A 2 22.55 31.66 -19.86
CA LYS A 2 21.29 30.86 -19.77
C LYS A 2 20.93 30.03 -21.03
N LYS A 3 21.25 30.49 -22.24
CA LYS A 3 21.00 29.73 -23.50
C LYS A 3 21.97 28.56 -23.75
N ILE A 4 23.17 28.60 -23.14
CA ILE A 4 24.17 27.52 -23.27
C ILE A 4 23.84 26.38 -22.30
N VAL A 5 23.34 26.71 -21.11
CA VAL A 5 22.87 25.72 -20.12
C VAL A 5 21.63 24.96 -20.63
N ALA A 6 20.71 25.64 -21.31
CA ALA A 6 19.53 24.99 -21.92
C ALA A 6 19.90 24.02 -23.06
N LEU A 7 20.93 24.36 -23.87
CA LEU A 7 21.39 23.48 -24.95
C LEU A 7 22.15 22.25 -24.43
N MET A 8 22.89 22.38 -23.31
CA MET A 8 23.52 21.22 -22.67
C MET A 8 22.50 20.28 -22.01
N LEU A 9 21.39 20.81 -21.46
CA LEU A 9 20.34 19.96 -20.87
C LEU A 9 19.63 19.10 -21.93
N VAL A 10 19.41 19.65 -23.13
CA VAL A 10 18.80 18.92 -24.25
C VAL A 10 19.75 17.86 -24.83
N LEU A 11 21.06 18.11 -24.83
CA LEU A 11 22.05 17.14 -25.30
C LEU A 11 22.25 15.96 -24.34
N VAL A 12 22.10 16.19 -23.03
CA VAL A 12 22.17 15.13 -22.00
C VAL A 12 20.92 14.24 -22.02
N MET A 13 19.74 14.81 -22.31
CA MET A 13 18.51 14.02 -22.50
C MET A 13 18.50 13.20 -23.79
N ALA A 14 19.19 13.63 -24.86
CA ALA A 14 19.27 12.88 -26.10
C ALA A 14 20.23 11.68 -26.02
N LEU A 15 21.20 11.71 -25.10
CA LEU A 15 22.20 10.65 -24.93
C LEU A 15 21.75 9.52 -23.98
N SER A 16 20.67 9.71 -23.21
CA SER A 16 20.10 8.66 -22.34
C SER A 16 19.12 7.72 -23.06
N VAL A 17 18.79 7.99 -24.34
CA VAL A 17 17.78 7.23 -25.11
C VAL A 17 18.41 6.14 -26.00
N CYS A 18 19.75 6.01 -26.03
CA CYS A 18 20.44 5.02 -26.87
C CYS A 18 21.15 3.89 -26.09
N ALA A 19 20.87 3.71 -24.79
CA ALA A 19 21.56 2.72 -23.95
C ALA A 19 20.72 1.46 -23.59
N CYS A 20 19.55 1.28 -24.20
CA CYS A 20 18.71 0.10 -23.97
C CYS A 20 18.24 -0.51 -25.30
N ALA A 21 19.18 -0.97 -26.12
CA ALA A 21 18.89 -1.85 -27.24
C ALA A 21 20.04 -2.83 -27.40
N GLY A 22 19.84 -4.06 -26.92
CA GLY A 22 20.73 -5.18 -27.20
C GLY A 22 20.93 -6.16 -26.05
N VAL A 23 19.93 -7.00 -25.79
CA VAL A 23 20.19 -8.40 -25.41
C VAL A 23 19.12 -9.27 -26.08
N GLU A 24 19.57 -10.11 -27.01
CA GLU A 24 18.78 -11.17 -27.65
C GLU A 24 18.45 -12.27 -26.63
N THR A 25 17.19 -12.69 -26.56
CA THR A 25 16.75 -13.85 -25.78
C THR A 25 16.88 -15.12 -26.63
N ASN A 26 17.96 -15.88 -26.44
CA ASN A 26 18.01 -17.28 -26.86
C ASN A 26 17.42 -18.15 -25.75
N GLY A 27 16.36 -18.87 -26.10
CA GLY A 27 15.71 -19.84 -25.24
C GLY A 27 16.55 -21.10 -25.07
N ASP A 28 16.55 -21.62 -23.84
CA ASP A 28 16.51 -23.05 -23.58
C ASP A 28 16.07 -23.26 -22.11
N ASN A 29 14.78 -23.51 -21.90
CA ASN A 29 14.26 -23.96 -20.60
C ASN A 29 14.46 -25.47 -20.51
N THR A 30 15.54 -25.89 -19.86
CA THR A 30 15.65 -27.26 -19.34
C THR A 30 15.16 -27.27 -17.90
N VAL A 31 14.05 -27.96 -17.70
CA VAL A 31 13.44 -28.23 -16.38
C VAL A 31 14.35 -29.18 -15.61
N ALA A 32 14.88 -28.72 -14.48
CA ALA A 32 15.46 -29.58 -13.46
C ALA A 32 14.62 -29.44 -12.19
N ASN A 33 13.87 -30.50 -11.89
CA ASN A 33 13.23 -30.74 -10.61
C ASN A 33 14.30 -30.80 -9.50
N THR A 34 14.16 -29.97 -8.48
CA THR A 34 14.63 -30.28 -7.13
C THR A 34 13.61 -29.76 -6.13
N ASP A 35 13.00 -30.68 -5.39
CA ASP A 35 12.32 -30.43 -4.11
C ASP A 35 13.20 -29.53 -3.24
N ASP A 36 12.67 -28.40 -2.77
CA ASP A 36 13.13 -27.83 -1.51
C ASP A 36 12.02 -27.00 -0.82
N SER A 37 11.91 -27.22 0.48
CA SER A 37 10.86 -26.78 1.38
C SER A 37 11.03 -25.32 1.79
N ASN A 38 10.83 -24.38 0.87
CA ASN A 38 10.83 -22.95 1.20
C ASN A 38 9.84 -22.18 0.31
N LYS A 39 8.53 -22.41 0.51
CA LYS A 39 7.49 -21.58 -0.09
C LYS A 39 7.43 -20.26 0.68
N GLN A 40 8.26 -19.28 0.28
CA GLN A 40 7.95 -17.88 0.58
C GLN A 40 6.60 -17.54 -0.06
N SER A 41 5.75 -16.84 0.69
CA SER A 41 4.48 -16.32 0.18
C SER A 41 4.75 -15.33 -0.96
N GLU A 42 4.55 -15.73 -2.21
CA GLU A 42 4.58 -14.83 -3.35
C GLU A 42 3.25 -14.07 -3.43
N VAL A 43 3.09 -13.08 -2.56
CA VAL A 43 1.93 -12.19 -2.63
C VAL A 43 2.08 -11.33 -3.88
N ILE A 44 1.20 -11.56 -4.86
CA ILE A 44 0.81 -10.66 -5.95
C ILE A 44 2.04 -10.07 -6.68
N LYS A 45 2.57 -10.79 -7.68
CA LYS A 45 3.55 -10.23 -8.63
C LYS A 45 2.97 -10.29 -10.04
N ASP A 46 2.97 -9.16 -10.74
CA ASP A 46 2.93 -9.14 -12.21
C ASP A 46 4.38 -9.21 -12.71
N SER A 47 4.96 -10.40 -12.60
CA SER A 47 6.37 -10.65 -12.95
C SER A 47 6.65 -10.66 -14.45
N ASN A 48 5.63 -10.73 -15.30
CA ASN A 48 5.75 -10.85 -16.75
C ASN A 48 5.33 -9.58 -17.53
N ASN A 49 4.83 -8.56 -16.83
CA ASN A 49 4.43 -7.26 -17.37
C ASN A 49 3.32 -7.33 -18.44
N ASP A 50 2.41 -8.31 -18.35
CA ASP A 50 1.32 -8.48 -19.31
C ASP A 50 -0.02 -7.84 -18.87
N GLY A 51 -0.06 -7.23 -17.67
CA GLY A 51 -1.27 -6.65 -17.11
C GLY A 51 -2.12 -7.66 -16.32
N GLN A 52 -1.64 -8.90 -16.18
CA GLN A 52 -2.21 -9.92 -15.32
C GLN A 52 -1.35 -10.00 -14.06
N ILE A 53 -2.00 -9.78 -12.93
CA ILE A 53 -1.40 -10.04 -11.63
C ILE A 53 -1.57 -11.53 -11.37
N GLU A 54 -0.47 -12.26 -11.21
CA GLU A 54 -0.53 -13.62 -10.68
C GLU A 54 -0.84 -13.53 -9.19
N VAL A 55 -2.08 -13.86 -8.82
CA VAL A 55 -2.47 -14.03 -7.42
C VAL A 55 -1.79 -15.31 -6.93
N GLY A 56 -0.82 -15.16 -6.03
CA GLY A 56 -0.16 -16.30 -5.40
C GLY A 56 -1.19 -17.18 -4.68
N THR A 57 -1.21 -18.47 -5.03
CA THR A 57 -2.06 -19.49 -4.40
C THR A 57 -1.25 -20.20 -3.32
N VAL A 58 -1.13 -19.57 -2.15
CA VAL A 58 -0.71 -20.29 -0.95
C VAL A 58 -1.97 -20.85 -0.30
N ASP A 59 -2.30 -22.09 -0.65
CA ASP A 59 -3.34 -22.84 0.06
C ASP A 59 -2.84 -23.17 1.49
N ASP A 60 -3.74 -23.08 2.48
CA ASP A 60 -3.51 -23.43 3.89
C ASP A 60 -2.41 -22.62 4.62
N VAL A 61 -2.52 -21.28 4.64
CA VAL A 61 -1.72 -20.46 5.57
C VAL A 61 -2.26 -20.63 6.99
N GLU A 62 -1.53 -21.36 7.84
CA GLU A 62 -1.81 -21.44 9.27
C GLU A 62 -1.48 -20.08 9.92
N VAL A 63 -2.54 -19.30 10.17
CA VAL A 63 -2.49 -18.05 10.94
C VAL A 63 -2.75 -18.40 12.40
N ASN A 64 -1.79 -18.10 13.28
CA ASN A 64 -2.05 -18.18 14.72
C ASN A 64 -3.04 -17.06 15.06
N GLU A 65 -4.23 -17.44 15.53
CA GLU A 65 -5.25 -16.49 15.97
C GLU A 65 -5.24 -16.43 17.50
N ALA A 66 -4.91 -15.25 18.04
CA ALA A 66 -5.15 -14.97 19.45
C ALA A 66 -6.59 -14.51 19.67
N ASP A 67 -7.10 -14.67 20.90
CA ASP A 67 -8.48 -14.34 21.23
C ASP A 67 -8.72 -12.83 21.41
N GLU A 68 -7.68 -12.09 21.82
CA GLU A 68 -7.77 -10.67 22.18
C GLU A 68 -6.65 -9.87 21.52
N HIS A 69 -6.97 -8.66 21.08
CA HIS A 69 -6.02 -7.73 20.50
C HIS A 69 -5.06 -7.16 21.56
N MET A 70 -3.79 -7.01 21.20
CA MET A 70 -2.76 -6.40 22.04
C MET A 70 -1.93 -5.40 21.25
N ASP A 71 -1.58 -4.27 21.88
CA ASP A 71 -0.67 -3.29 21.28
C ASP A 71 0.72 -3.92 21.03
N ALA A 72 1.40 -3.47 19.97
CA ALA A 72 2.61 -4.07 19.42
C ALA A 72 3.71 -4.35 20.47
N ALA A 73 4.01 -3.38 21.32
CA ALA A 73 5.04 -3.52 22.35
C ALA A 73 4.68 -4.60 23.39
N GLU A 74 3.40 -4.69 23.77
CA GLU A 74 2.91 -5.69 24.74
C GLU A 74 2.85 -7.09 24.11
N ALA A 75 2.34 -7.18 22.89
CA ALA A 75 2.30 -8.41 22.10
C ALA A 75 3.71 -9.00 21.94
N SER A 76 4.68 -8.17 21.55
CA SER A 76 6.08 -8.57 21.43
C SER A 76 6.71 -8.96 22.77
N ALA A 77 6.49 -8.19 23.84
CA ALA A 77 7.08 -8.47 25.16
C ALA A 77 6.54 -9.76 25.80
N SER A 78 5.29 -10.11 25.52
CA SER A 78 4.65 -11.33 26.02
C SER A 78 4.91 -12.57 25.15
N GLY A 79 5.55 -12.41 23.99
CA GLY A 79 5.74 -13.47 23.00
C GLY A 79 4.48 -13.86 22.23
N LYS A 80 3.39 -13.10 22.39
CA LYS A 80 2.09 -13.27 21.71
C LYS A 80 1.97 -12.29 20.56
N TRP A 81 2.95 -12.29 19.66
CA TRP A 81 3.04 -11.31 18.57
C TRP A 81 1.80 -11.35 17.66
N GLU A 82 1.16 -12.51 17.54
CA GLU A 82 -0.06 -12.73 16.77
C GLU A 82 -1.26 -11.92 17.30
N ALA A 83 -1.25 -11.56 18.60
CA ALA A 83 -2.29 -10.76 19.23
C ALA A 83 -2.38 -9.34 18.63
N LEU A 84 -1.31 -8.82 18.04
CA LEU A 84 -1.34 -7.55 17.30
C LEU A 84 -2.27 -7.60 16.08
N PHE A 85 -2.39 -8.77 15.45
CA PHE A 85 -3.12 -8.94 14.20
C PHE A 85 -4.58 -9.36 14.39
N VAL A 86 -5.03 -9.53 15.64
CA VAL A 86 -6.43 -9.79 15.97
C VAL A 86 -7.25 -8.55 15.57
N PRO A 87 -8.25 -8.69 14.67
CA PRO A 87 -9.06 -7.55 14.24
C PRO A 87 -9.84 -6.94 15.39
N LEU A 88 -9.70 -5.62 15.59
CA LEU A 88 -10.55 -4.89 16.52
C LEU A 88 -11.94 -4.69 15.92
N ASN A 89 -12.96 -5.25 16.57
CA ASN A 89 -14.35 -4.98 16.23
C ASN A 89 -14.80 -3.66 16.89
N ILE A 90 -15.01 -2.63 16.07
CA ILE A 90 -15.47 -1.32 16.52
C ILE A 90 -16.81 -1.06 15.84
N GLU A 91 -17.86 -0.90 16.63
CA GLU A 91 -19.23 -0.70 16.12
C GLU A 91 -19.30 0.50 15.17
N GLY A 92 -19.87 0.30 13.98
CA GLY A 92 -20.02 1.34 12.96
C GLY A 92 -18.74 1.74 12.22
N ARG A 93 -17.60 1.08 12.47
CA ARG A 93 -16.31 1.36 11.81
C ARG A 93 -16.28 0.96 10.34
N ALA A 94 -16.91 -0.15 10.00
CA ALA A 94 -16.99 -0.66 8.63
C ALA A 94 -18.45 -0.99 8.29
N ILE A 95 -18.81 -0.75 7.03
CA ILE A 95 -20.06 -1.26 6.47
C ILE A 95 -19.74 -2.70 6.03
N ASP A 96 -20.53 -3.67 6.50
CA ASP A 96 -20.38 -5.05 6.05
C ASP A 96 -20.82 -5.16 4.59
N MET A 97 -19.82 -5.27 3.71
CA MET A 97 -20.00 -5.44 2.27
C MET A 97 -19.73 -6.87 1.82
N ALA A 98 -19.39 -7.80 2.73
CA ALA A 98 -18.95 -9.15 2.36
C ALA A 98 -20.05 -9.97 1.65
N ASN A 99 -21.32 -9.64 1.88
CA ASN A 99 -22.48 -10.28 1.23
C ASN A 99 -23.41 -9.25 0.57
N PHE A 100 -22.89 -8.09 0.19
CA PHE A 100 -23.69 -7.03 -0.39
C PHE A 100 -23.94 -7.30 -1.87
N ASP A 101 -25.21 -7.33 -2.29
CA ASP A 101 -25.59 -7.45 -3.71
C ASP A 101 -25.24 -6.15 -4.45
N LEU A 102 -24.23 -6.21 -5.30
CA LEU A 102 -23.75 -5.04 -6.04
C LEU A 102 -24.62 -4.73 -7.25
N THR A 103 -25.51 -5.65 -7.65
CA THR A 103 -26.40 -5.49 -8.81
C THR A 103 -27.15 -4.15 -8.72
N PRO A 104 -27.05 -3.27 -9.73
CA PRO A 104 -27.81 -2.03 -9.73
C PRO A 104 -29.30 -2.29 -9.66
N THR A 105 -29.98 -1.61 -8.75
CA THR A 105 -31.45 -1.57 -8.76
C THR A 105 -31.95 -0.93 -10.07
N ALA A 106 -33.23 -1.10 -10.42
CA ALA A 106 -33.78 -0.46 -11.62
C ALA A 106 -33.63 1.07 -11.60
N GLU A 107 -33.77 1.70 -10.43
CA GLU A 107 -33.57 3.14 -10.26
C GLU A 107 -32.09 3.53 -10.44
N GLU A 108 -31.17 2.80 -9.81
CA GLU A 108 -29.73 3.04 -9.97
C GLU A 108 -29.29 2.84 -11.43
N LEU A 109 -29.80 1.81 -12.12
CA LEU A 109 -29.48 1.57 -13.53
C LEU A 109 -29.98 2.69 -14.44
N GLU A 110 -31.20 3.20 -14.22
CA GLU A 110 -31.71 4.34 -14.97
C GLU A 110 -30.93 5.62 -14.66
N ALA A 111 -30.50 5.83 -13.41
CA ALA A 111 -29.62 6.94 -13.04
C ALA A 111 -28.27 6.84 -13.74
N MET A 112 -27.62 5.65 -13.67
CA MET A 112 -26.35 5.38 -14.35
C MET A 112 -26.44 5.67 -15.85
N LYS A 113 -27.52 5.24 -16.55
CA LYS A 113 -27.73 5.52 -17.98
C LYS A 113 -27.72 7.01 -18.35
N ASN A 114 -28.04 7.88 -17.40
CA ASN A 114 -28.06 9.33 -17.60
C ASN A 114 -26.71 10.00 -17.25
N GLU A 115 -25.73 9.26 -16.73
CA GLU A 115 -24.42 9.75 -16.36
C GLU A 115 -23.43 9.64 -17.54
N PRO A 116 -22.54 10.64 -17.76
CA PRO A 116 -21.61 10.65 -18.89
C PRO A 116 -20.70 9.42 -19.02
N ALA A 117 -20.36 8.76 -17.91
CA ALA A 117 -19.50 7.59 -17.89
C ALA A 117 -20.23 6.27 -18.16
N TYR A 118 -21.55 6.27 -18.40
CA TYR A 118 -22.28 5.04 -18.67
C TYR A 118 -21.75 4.30 -19.91
N GLY A 119 -21.48 3.00 -19.74
CA GLY A 119 -20.93 2.15 -20.80
C GLY A 119 -19.46 2.41 -21.13
N ARG A 120 -18.80 3.35 -20.44
CA ARG A 120 -17.34 3.53 -20.50
C ARG A 120 -16.66 2.56 -19.53
N THR A 121 -15.51 2.04 -19.94
CA THR A 121 -14.62 1.30 -19.03
C THR A 121 -14.10 2.20 -17.92
N ILE A 122 -14.31 1.76 -16.67
CA ILE A 122 -13.74 2.34 -15.46
C ILE A 122 -12.27 1.94 -15.38
N LYS A 123 -11.39 2.93 -15.27
CA LYS A 123 -9.95 2.71 -15.15
C LYS A 123 -9.56 2.76 -13.69
N TYR A 124 -8.99 1.68 -13.16
CA TYR A 124 -8.45 1.68 -11.80
C TYR A 124 -6.93 1.71 -11.82
N PHE A 125 -6.33 2.33 -10.82
CA PHE A 125 -4.88 2.26 -10.63
C PHE A 125 -4.50 0.87 -10.11
N MET A 126 -3.70 0.14 -10.89
CA MET A 126 -3.21 -1.18 -10.47
C MET A 126 -2.18 -1.01 -9.36
N SER A 127 -2.44 -1.68 -8.24
CA SER A 127 -1.48 -1.79 -7.15
C SER A 127 -1.64 -3.11 -6.40
N ASP A 128 -0.67 -3.39 -5.54
CA ASP A 128 -0.55 -4.61 -4.73
C ASP A 128 -0.68 -4.29 -3.22
N GLY A 129 -0.55 -5.34 -2.41
CA GLY A 129 -0.53 -5.22 -0.94
C GLY A 129 -1.73 -4.47 -0.39
N CYS A 130 -1.47 -3.50 0.48
CA CYS A 130 -2.53 -2.76 1.17
C CYS A 130 -3.35 -1.84 0.27
N THR A 131 -2.87 -1.47 -0.91
CA THR A 131 -3.61 -0.61 -1.84
C THR A 131 -4.36 -1.39 -2.93
N SER A 132 -4.31 -2.72 -2.89
CA SER A 132 -4.82 -3.62 -3.93
C SER A 132 -6.35 -3.64 -4.11
N GLY A 133 -7.14 -2.95 -3.28
CA GLY A 133 -8.62 -2.98 -3.33
C GLY A 133 -9.20 -2.91 -4.75
N PRO A 134 -8.88 -1.88 -5.57
CA PRO A 134 -9.40 -1.77 -6.93
C PRO A 134 -8.99 -2.93 -7.85
N THR A 135 -7.76 -3.44 -7.69
CA THR A 135 -7.29 -4.64 -8.41
C THR A 135 -8.12 -5.87 -8.03
N MET A 136 -8.36 -6.07 -6.73
CA MET A 136 -9.09 -7.22 -6.23
C MET A 136 -10.57 -7.16 -6.60
N ALA A 137 -11.18 -5.97 -6.62
CA ALA A 137 -12.55 -5.77 -7.07
C ALA A 137 -12.77 -6.23 -8.52
N ASP A 138 -11.80 -5.97 -9.40
CA ASP A 138 -11.83 -6.45 -10.78
C ASP A 138 -11.62 -7.97 -10.85
N HIS A 139 -10.60 -8.48 -10.16
CA HIS A 139 -10.29 -9.92 -10.14
C HIS A 139 -11.46 -10.77 -9.62
N LEU A 140 -12.16 -10.29 -8.60
CA LEU A 140 -13.32 -10.97 -7.99
C LEU A 140 -14.63 -10.73 -8.76
N GLY A 141 -14.62 -9.87 -9.78
CA GLY A 141 -15.78 -9.59 -10.63
C GLY A 141 -16.79 -8.59 -10.03
N TYR A 142 -16.45 -7.88 -8.96
CA TYR A 142 -17.35 -6.95 -8.27
C TYR A 142 -17.75 -5.76 -9.14
N TYR A 143 -16.84 -5.26 -9.99
CA TYR A 143 -17.22 -4.25 -10.99
C TYR A 143 -18.26 -4.79 -11.99
N ALA A 144 -18.09 -6.03 -12.45
CA ALA A 144 -19.00 -6.66 -13.39
C ALA A 144 -20.38 -6.90 -12.75
N GLU A 145 -20.43 -7.35 -11.50
CA GLU A 145 -21.66 -7.46 -10.71
C GLU A 145 -22.37 -6.12 -10.56
N ALA A 146 -21.60 -5.05 -10.32
CA ALA A 146 -22.10 -3.67 -10.29
C ALA A 146 -22.54 -3.11 -11.67
N GLY A 147 -22.50 -3.92 -12.73
CA GLY A 147 -22.87 -3.52 -14.10
C GLY A 147 -21.85 -2.60 -14.78
N LEU A 148 -20.59 -2.63 -14.33
CA LEU A 148 -19.49 -1.81 -14.83
C LEU A 148 -18.47 -2.69 -15.57
N THR A 149 -17.81 -2.12 -16.57
CA THR A 149 -16.57 -2.71 -17.11
C THR A 149 -15.38 -2.01 -16.48
N ALA A 150 -14.33 -2.76 -16.14
CA ALA A 150 -13.13 -2.21 -15.51
C ALA A 150 -11.86 -2.64 -16.25
N GLU A 151 -10.82 -1.82 -16.15
CA GLU A 151 -9.48 -2.09 -16.69
C GLU A 151 -8.42 -1.50 -15.78
N GLY A 152 -7.40 -2.29 -15.48
CA GLY A 152 -6.26 -1.88 -14.68
C GLY A 152 -5.27 -1.03 -15.47
N VAL A 153 -4.82 0.08 -14.87
CA VAL A 153 -3.78 0.96 -15.41
C VAL A 153 -2.60 0.98 -14.46
N LYS A 154 -1.42 0.61 -14.97
CA LYS A 154 -0.16 0.75 -14.25
C LYS A 154 0.34 2.19 -14.30
N GLY A 155 0.98 2.62 -13.23
CA GLY A 155 1.68 3.91 -13.17
C GLY A 155 2.62 4.00 -11.99
N SER A 156 3.36 5.10 -11.90
CA SER A 156 4.28 5.36 -10.79
C SER A 156 3.66 6.18 -9.66
N SER A 157 2.51 6.82 -9.92
CA SER A 157 1.87 7.77 -9.02
C SER A 157 0.34 7.73 -9.20
N ASP A 158 -0.35 7.21 -8.20
CA ASP A 158 -1.81 7.29 -8.02
C ASP A 158 -2.33 8.74 -8.07
N VAL A 159 -1.63 9.68 -7.43
CA VAL A 159 -1.99 11.12 -7.41
C VAL A 159 -1.94 11.72 -8.81
N GLU A 160 -0.89 11.41 -9.58
CA GLU A 160 -0.75 11.91 -10.95
C GLU A 160 -1.81 11.27 -11.86
N ALA A 161 -2.00 9.95 -11.73
CA ALA A 161 -2.96 9.21 -12.54
C ALA A 161 -4.40 9.72 -12.33
N LEU A 162 -4.81 9.93 -11.07
CA LEU A 162 -6.10 10.51 -10.72
C LEU A 162 -6.21 11.98 -11.18
N GLY A 163 -5.20 12.79 -10.88
CA GLY A 163 -5.20 14.22 -11.17
C GLY A 163 -5.20 14.55 -12.67
N THR A 164 -4.77 13.61 -13.52
CA THR A 164 -4.73 13.76 -14.98
C THR A 164 -5.81 12.95 -15.71
N ASN A 165 -6.77 12.37 -14.97
CA ASN A 165 -7.83 11.49 -15.52
C ASN A 165 -7.31 10.29 -16.30
N GLN A 166 -6.12 9.77 -15.96
CA GLN A 166 -5.64 8.50 -16.50
C GLN A 166 -6.37 7.32 -15.86
N VAL A 167 -6.76 7.46 -14.59
CA VAL A 167 -7.57 6.51 -13.83
C VAL A 167 -8.73 7.24 -13.13
N ASP A 168 -9.82 6.52 -12.93
CA ASP A 168 -11.04 6.98 -12.26
C ASP A 168 -10.98 6.76 -10.75
N VAL A 169 -10.33 5.67 -10.32
CA VAL A 169 -10.22 5.26 -8.91
C VAL A 169 -8.82 4.75 -8.57
N ALA A 170 -8.34 5.10 -7.38
CA ALA A 170 -7.13 4.53 -6.80
C ALA A 170 -7.26 4.45 -5.28
N THR A 171 -6.52 3.53 -4.67
CA THR A 171 -6.34 3.46 -3.21
C THR A 171 -4.93 3.90 -2.86
N GLY A 172 -4.78 4.75 -1.84
CA GLY A 172 -3.46 5.21 -1.40
C GLY A 172 -3.46 5.91 -0.06
N MET A 173 -2.27 6.21 0.46
CA MET A 173 -2.11 6.81 1.79
C MET A 173 -2.64 8.25 1.82
N MET A 174 -3.55 8.53 2.77
CA MET A 174 -4.31 9.79 2.83
C MET A 174 -3.42 11.04 2.87
N ALA A 175 -2.41 11.07 3.75
CA ALA A 175 -1.55 12.24 3.89
C ALA A 175 -0.70 12.53 2.63
N LYS A 176 -0.40 11.51 1.81
CA LYS A 176 0.28 11.69 0.51
C LYS A 176 -0.61 12.44 -0.49
N MET A 177 -1.92 12.19 -0.45
CA MET A 177 -2.89 12.81 -1.37
C MET A 177 -3.35 14.19 -0.88
N LEU A 178 -3.35 14.44 0.43
CA LEU A 178 -3.88 15.66 1.02
C LEU A 178 -3.18 16.93 0.51
N VAL A 179 -1.84 16.93 0.45
CA VAL A 179 -1.08 18.10 -0.03
C VAL A 179 -1.41 18.46 -1.49
N PRO A 180 -1.32 17.52 -2.46
CA PRO A 180 -1.79 17.76 -3.83
C PRO A 180 -3.23 18.30 -3.93
N ILE A 181 -4.17 17.74 -3.16
CA ILE A 181 -5.57 18.19 -3.13
C ILE A 181 -5.65 19.65 -2.67
N THR A 182 -4.97 20.00 -1.59
CA THR A 182 -4.94 21.40 -1.10
C THR A 182 -4.28 22.37 -2.08
N ASN A 183 -3.43 21.87 -2.97
CA ASN A 183 -2.78 22.63 -4.04
C ASN A 183 -3.61 22.65 -5.34
N GLY A 184 -4.83 22.12 -5.34
CA GLY A 184 -5.78 22.24 -6.45
C GLY A 184 -5.80 21.06 -7.43
N VAL A 185 -5.17 19.93 -7.10
CA VAL A 185 -5.39 18.69 -7.86
C VAL A 185 -6.79 18.18 -7.58
N ASP A 186 -7.58 17.95 -8.64
CA ASP A 186 -9.01 17.59 -8.55
C ASP A 186 -9.22 16.13 -8.13
N ILE A 187 -8.99 15.84 -6.85
CA ILE A 187 -9.17 14.53 -6.24
C ILE A 187 -10.07 14.67 -5.02
N THR A 188 -11.00 13.73 -4.84
CA THR A 188 -11.83 13.62 -3.65
C THR A 188 -11.69 12.24 -3.03
N PHE A 189 -11.79 12.17 -1.71
CA PHE A 189 -11.87 10.90 -1.00
C PHE A 189 -13.31 10.39 -1.06
N THR A 190 -13.45 9.10 -1.35
CA THR A 190 -14.75 8.43 -1.54
C THR A 190 -15.01 7.33 -0.50
N GLY A 191 -13.98 6.91 0.22
CA GLY A 191 -14.10 5.99 1.35
C GLY A 191 -12.75 5.73 2.03
N GLY A 192 -12.80 5.08 3.20
CA GLY A 192 -11.60 4.46 3.78
C GLY A 192 -11.34 3.12 3.12
N ALA A 193 -10.08 2.78 2.88
CA ALA A 193 -9.71 1.51 2.26
C ALA A 193 -9.36 0.43 3.30
N HIS A 194 -8.50 0.76 4.25
CA HIS A 194 -8.13 -0.16 5.34
C HIS A 194 -7.45 0.60 6.50
N ILE A 195 -7.19 -0.15 7.56
CA ILE A 195 -6.49 0.28 8.77
C ILE A 195 -5.32 -0.67 9.00
N GLY A 196 -4.23 -0.16 9.61
CA GLY A 196 -2.98 -0.88 9.65
C GLY A 196 -2.38 -1.08 8.25
N CYS A 197 -1.30 -1.85 8.20
CA CYS A 197 -0.58 -2.39 7.03
C CYS A 197 0.93 -2.26 7.19
N LYS A 198 1.36 -1.32 8.06
CA LYS A 198 2.76 -1.00 8.32
C LYS A 198 2.97 -0.67 9.78
N SER A 199 4.08 -1.19 10.31
CA SER A 199 4.48 -1.03 11.70
C SER A 199 5.99 -0.80 11.81
N LEU A 200 6.45 -0.31 12.96
CA LEU A 200 7.86 -0.16 13.29
C LEU A 200 8.42 -1.48 13.83
N TYR A 201 9.40 -2.01 13.10
CA TYR A 201 10.08 -3.25 13.43
C TYR A 201 11.53 -3.00 13.80
N VAL A 202 12.03 -3.81 14.73
CA VAL A 202 13.43 -3.90 15.14
C VAL A 202 13.86 -5.37 15.13
N LEU A 203 15.16 -5.64 15.20
CA LEU A 203 15.64 -7.01 15.45
C LEU A 203 15.12 -7.52 16.80
N ALA A 204 14.67 -8.77 16.85
CA ALA A 204 14.06 -9.34 18.05
C ALA A 204 15.03 -9.34 19.25
N ASP A 205 16.32 -9.59 18.99
CA ASP A 205 17.40 -9.63 19.97
C ASP A 205 18.00 -8.24 20.30
N SER A 206 17.54 -7.18 19.66
CA SER A 206 17.95 -5.81 19.98
C SER A 206 17.43 -5.34 21.34
N GLU A 207 18.13 -4.35 21.91
CA GLU A 207 17.73 -3.69 23.16
C GLU A 207 16.49 -2.80 23.03
N TYR A 208 16.05 -2.49 21.81
CA TYR A 208 14.91 -1.62 21.56
C TYR A 208 13.59 -2.35 21.83
N ALA A 209 12.76 -1.82 22.72
CA ALA A 209 11.45 -2.39 23.06
C ALA A 209 10.30 -1.42 22.80
N THR A 210 10.59 -0.12 22.78
CA THR A 210 9.64 0.97 22.60
C THR A 210 10.20 2.02 21.65
N THR A 211 9.35 2.91 21.15
CA THR A 211 9.81 4.06 20.35
C THR A 211 10.75 4.98 21.11
N ALA A 212 10.62 5.08 22.44
CA ALA A 212 11.51 5.88 23.28
C ALA A 212 12.97 5.40 23.23
N ASP A 213 13.19 4.10 23.03
CA ASP A 213 14.53 3.52 22.90
C ASP A 213 15.20 3.90 21.57
N LEU A 214 14.44 4.38 20.58
CA LEU A 214 14.94 4.81 19.29
C LEU A 214 15.50 6.24 19.29
N LYS A 215 15.42 6.98 20.39
CA LYS A 215 15.96 8.35 20.45
C LYS A 215 17.47 8.35 20.18
N GLY A 216 17.91 9.19 19.25
CA GLY A 216 19.27 9.30 18.75
C GLY A 216 19.64 8.26 17.69
N GLN A 217 18.71 7.37 17.32
CA GLN A 217 18.96 6.31 16.34
C GLN A 217 18.47 6.67 14.95
N LYS A 218 18.94 5.89 13.98
CA LYS A 218 18.46 5.93 12.60
C LYS A 218 17.29 4.97 12.40
N ILE A 219 16.24 5.43 11.73
CA ILE A 219 15.05 4.64 11.41
C ILE A 219 14.84 4.66 9.89
N SER A 220 14.71 3.50 9.27
CA SER A 220 14.43 3.42 7.85
C SER A 220 12.97 3.75 7.53
N VAL A 221 12.81 4.57 6.49
CA VAL A 221 11.55 4.87 5.80
C VAL A 221 11.69 4.47 4.33
N PRO A 222 11.38 3.20 3.98
CA PRO A 222 11.87 2.59 2.74
C PRO A 222 11.53 3.31 1.44
N ASN A 223 10.32 3.84 1.32
CA ASN A 223 9.91 4.57 0.11
C ASN A 223 10.45 6.01 0.03
N GLY A 224 11.08 6.51 1.10
CA GLY A 224 11.81 7.77 1.15
C GLY A 224 11.09 8.92 1.86
N ILE A 225 11.82 10.02 2.03
CA ILE A 225 11.38 11.22 2.76
C ILE A 225 10.18 11.88 2.06
N GLY A 226 9.18 12.29 2.84
CA GLY A 226 7.96 12.93 2.35
C GLY A 226 6.95 11.98 1.69
N LYS A 227 7.22 10.67 1.67
CA LYS A 227 6.29 9.64 1.19
C LYS A 227 5.59 8.95 2.37
N SER A 228 4.82 7.90 2.08
CA SER A 228 3.96 7.28 3.09
C SER A 228 4.73 6.67 4.26
N ASP A 229 5.92 6.08 4.05
CA ASP A 229 6.66 5.47 5.16
C ASP A 229 7.19 6.54 6.09
N TYR A 230 7.67 7.64 5.53
CA TYR A 230 8.07 8.82 6.30
C TYR A 230 6.91 9.40 7.12
N ASN A 231 5.74 9.59 6.50
CA ASN A 231 4.58 10.18 7.19
C ASN A 231 4.03 9.25 8.28
N ILE A 232 3.97 7.94 8.04
CA ILE A 232 3.50 6.97 9.05
C ILE A 232 4.48 6.92 10.23
N THR A 233 5.78 6.82 9.97
CA THR A 233 6.79 6.85 11.05
C THR A 233 6.70 8.13 11.86
N ALA A 234 6.55 9.29 11.20
CA ALA A 234 6.39 10.57 11.88
C ALA A 234 5.14 10.60 12.78
N LEU A 235 4.01 10.06 12.32
CA LEU A 235 2.77 9.98 13.10
C LEU A 235 2.91 9.06 14.32
N LEU A 236 3.52 7.89 14.17
CA LEU A 236 3.74 6.94 15.28
C LEU A 236 4.67 7.56 16.34
N LEU A 237 5.75 8.21 15.93
CA LEU A 237 6.68 8.87 16.85
C LEU A 237 6.04 10.07 17.56
N ASP A 238 5.29 10.91 16.83
CA ASP A 238 4.64 12.09 17.39
C ASP A 238 3.59 11.71 18.45
N ALA A 239 2.83 10.63 18.23
CA ALA A 239 1.88 10.11 19.21
C ALA A 239 2.55 9.69 20.54
N ASP A 240 3.80 9.23 20.47
CA ASP A 240 4.59 8.85 21.64
C ASP A 240 5.42 10.03 22.21
N GLY A 241 5.21 11.25 21.69
CA GLY A 241 5.91 12.47 22.13
C GLY A 241 7.36 12.58 21.67
N ILE A 242 7.74 11.84 20.62
CA ILE A 242 9.09 11.85 20.05
C ILE A 242 9.10 12.76 18.83
N ASN A 243 9.97 13.76 18.84
CA ASN A 243 10.11 14.65 17.71
C ASN A 243 10.87 13.95 16.58
N TYR A 244 10.16 13.46 15.56
CA TYR A 244 10.73 12.73 14.43
C TYR A 244 11.80 13.51 13.64
N SER A 245 11.87 14.83 13.80
CA SER A 245 12.84 15.69 13.12
C SER A 245 14.07 16.07 13.94
N THR A 246 14.09 15.81 15.25
CA THR A 246 15.23 16.15 16.12
C THR A 246 15.67 15.03 17.05
N ASP A 247 14.75 14.15 17.44
CA ASP A 247 15.00 13.08 18.40
C ASP A 247 15.48 11.79 17.71
N VAL A 248 15.29 11.64 16.40
CA VAL A 248 15.73 10.49 15.59
C VAL A 248 16.23 10.97 14.22
N GLU A 249 16.87 10.09 13.45
CA GLU A 249 17.24 10.35 12.06
C GLU A 249 16.45 9.41 11.12
N LEU A 250 15.50 9.95 10.36
CA LEU A 250 14.77 9.17 9.36
C LEU A 250 15.60 9.09 8.06
N VAL A 251 15.91 7.87 7.61
CA VAL A 251 16.76 7.61 6.44
C VAL A 251 16.08 6.71 5.44
N GLN A 252 16.44 6.81 4.16
CA GLN A 252 15.93 5.90 3.14
C GLN A 252 16.85 4.69 2.99
N VAL A 253 16.39 3.52 3.45
CA VAL A 253 16.97 2.20 3.13
C VAL A 253 15.85 1.34 2.56
N SER A 254 16.05 0.73 1.40
CA SER A 254 15.00 -0.07 0.75
C SER A 254 14.55 -1.25 1.63
N ALA A 255 13.30 -1.68 1.49
CA ALA A 255 12.69 -2.67 2.39
C ALA A 255 13.46 -4.00 2.42
N ASP A 256 13.99 -4.43 1.28
CA ASP A 256 14.83 -5.62 1.09
C ASP A 256 16.21 -5.51 1.77
N ALA A 257 16.70 -4.29 2.00
CA ALA A 257 17.99 -4.03 2.64
C ALA A 257 17.87 -3.69 4.14
N CYS A 258 16.68 -3.35 4.63
CA CYS A 258 16.48 -2.88 6.00
C CYS A 258 16.94 -3.89 7.05
N VAL A 259 16.66 -5.17 6.84
CA VAL A 259 17.00 -6.21 7.82
C VAL A 259 18.51 -6.36 7.96
N THR A 260 19.24 -6.44 6.84
CA THR A 260 20.71 -6.46 6.84
C THR A 260 21.30 -5.19 7.43
N ALA A 261 20.70 -4.02 7.13
CA ALA A 261 21.15 -2.76 7.70
C ALA A 261 20.96 -2.70 9.23
N MET A 262 19.89 -3.30 9.76
CA MET A 262 19.72 -3.47 11.21
C MET A 262 20.76 -4.42 11.80
N GLU A 263 21.04 -5.57 11.14
CA GLU A 263 22.06 -6.54 11.58
C GLU A 263 23.47 -5.93 11.61
N ASN A 264 23.77 -5.01 10.70
CA ASN A 264 25.03 -4.27 10.66
C ASN A 264 25.09 -3.09 11.66
N GLY A 265 23.99 -2.78 12.35
CA GLY A 265 23.88 -1.61 13.24
C GLY A 265 23.87 -0.26 12.51
N GLU A 266 23.57 -0.24 11.21
CA GLU A 266 23.48 0.98 10.39
C GLU A 266 22.18 1.76 10.67
N ILE A 267 21.11 1.02 11.02
CA ILE A 267 19.81 1.52 11.45
C ILE A 267 19.31 0.70 12.65
N ALA A 268 18.48 1.29 13.50
CA ALA A 268 17.90 0.61 14.66
C ALA A 268 16.54 -0.04 14.37
N ALA A 269 15.77 0.60 13.48
CA ALA A 269 14.40 0.20 13.16
C ALA A 269 14.06 0.48 11.70
N ALA A 270 12.99 -0.14 11.21
CA ALA A 270 12.41 0.16 9.90
C ALA A 270 10.88 0.13 9.97
N LEU A 271 10.23 1.03 9.24
CA LEU A 271 8.81 0.91 8.95
C LEU A 271 8.62 -0.06 7.78
N LEU A 272 8.07 -1.25 8.05
CA LEU A 272 7.88 -2.30 7.05
C LEU A 272 6.39 -2.63 6.92
N SER A 273 5.99 -3.20 5.78
CA SER A 273 4.63 -3.77 5.70
C SER A 273 4.52 -4.98 6.60
N ASP A 274 3.37 -5.11 7.25
CA ASP A 274 3.10 -6.23 8.15
C ASP A 274 3.14 -7.54 7.39
N THR A 275 2.69 -7.55 6.13
CA THR A 275 2.81 -8.70 5.22
C THR A 275 4.25 -9.10 4.92
N PHE A 276 5.17 -8.15 4.78
CA PHE A 276 6.59 -8.41 4.56
C PHE A 276 7.27 -8.90 5.83
N ALA A 277 6.92 -8.31 6.97
CA ALA A 277 7.51 -8.63 8.26
C ALA A 277 6.97 -9.92 8.89
N TYR A 278 5.76 -10.36 8.52
CA TYR A 278 5.02 -11.44 9.18
C TYR A 278 5.87 -12.71 9.42
N ALA A 279 6.47 -13.27 8.37
CA ALA A 279 7.29 -14.48 8.48
C ALA A 279 8.50 -14.26 9.40
N MET A 280 9.14 -13.09 9.31
CA MET A 280 10.30 -12.76 10.15
C MET A 280 9.93 -12.54 11.62
N VAL A 281 8.71 -12.08 11.91
CA VAL A 281 8.19 -12.01 13.29
C VAL A 281 7.91 -13.41 13.81
N LYS A 282 7.23 -14.25 13.01
CA LYS A 282 6.95 -15.65 13.34
C LYS A 282 8.23 -16.45 13.62
N ASP A 283 9.28 -16.23 12.84
CA ASP A 283 10.58 -16.89 13.00
C ASP A 283 11.45 -16.26 14.11
N GLY A 284 10.95 -15.22 14.80
CA GLY A 284 11.67 -14.55 15.88
C GLY A 284 12.87 -13.71 15.43
N LYS A 285 12.94 -13.34 14.14
CA LYS A 285 13.97 -12.46 13.59
C LYS A 285 13.67 -10.99 13.88
N LEU A 286 12.41 -10.58 13.70
CA LEU A 286 11.95 -9.22 13.98
C LEU A 286 10.94 -9.22 15.12
N LYS A 287 10.81 -8.09 15.81
CA LYS A 287 9.69 -7.80 16.71
C LYS A 287 9.08 -6.44 16.37
N CYS A 288 7.77 -6.33 16.54
CA CYS A 288 7.03 -5.09 16.33
C CYS A 288 7.01 -4.27 17.62
N ILE A 289 7.38 -2.99 17.58
CA ILE A 289 7.42 -2.14 18.78
C ILE A 289 6.40 -1.02 18.77
N ARG A 290 5.78 -0.73 17.61
CA ARG A 290 4.69 0.23 17.45
C ARG A 290 3.96 -0.01 16.15
N SER A 291 2.64 0.01 16.15
CA SER A 291 1.83 -0.29 14.97
C SER A 291 0.71 0.72 14.77
N GLN A 292 0.30 0.87 13.51
CA GLN A 292 -0.99 1.49 13.18
C GLN A 292 -2.19 0.63 13.61
N LEU A 293 -1.96 -0.61 14.04
CA LEU A 293 -2.96 -1.47 14.65
C LEU A 293 -3.06 -1.29 16.16
N ASP A 294 -2.15 -0.56 16.80
CA ASP A 294 -2.25 -0.27 18.23
C ASP A 294 -3.52 0.53 18.54
N THR A 295 -4.06 0.33 19.73
CA THR A 295 -5.40 0.78 20.15
C THR A 295 -5.67 2.26 19.87
N ASP A 296 -4.67 3.13 19.99
CA ASP A 296 -4.79 4.58 19.79
C ASP A 296 -4.77 5.04 18.31
N PHE A 297 -4.40 4.13 17.41
CA PHE A 297 -4.45 4.30 15.95
C PHE A 297 -5.50 3.42 15.27
N ALA A 298 -5.94 2.36 15.93
CA ALA A 298 -6.74 1.33 15.31
C ALA A 298 -8.15 1.82 14.89
N ASP A 299 -8.62 2.96 15.37
CA ASP A 299 -9.86 3.59 14.87
C ASP A 299 -9.64 4.53 13.66
N ARG A 300 -8.40 4.65 13.16
CA ARG A 300 -8.02 5.62 12.12
C ARG A 300 -7.71 4.95 10.78
N VAL A 301 -8.32 5.47 9.73
CA VAL A 301 -8.06 5.08 8.34
C VAL A 301 -6.64 5.50 7.92
N CYS A 302 -5.84 4.54 7.41
CA CYS A 302 -4.51 4.81 6.85
C CYS A 302 -4.63 5.21 5.38
N CYS A 303 -5.12 4.29 4.55
CA CYS A 303 -5.32 4.51 3.13
C CYS A 303 -6.79 4.77 2.82
N VAL A 304 -7.00 5.62 1.83
CA VAL A 304 -8.32 6.03 1.35
C VAL A 304 -8.49 5.60 -0.09
N MET A 305 -9.74 5.32 -0.45
CA MET A 305 -10.16 5.32 -1.84
C MET A 305 -10.35 6.76 -2.30
N ALA A 306 -9.77 7.08 -3.45
CA ALA A 306 -9.82 8.40 -4.05
C ALA A 306 -10.23 8.30 -5.51
N MET A 307 -10.99 9.30 -5.96
CA MET A 307 -11.44 9.44 -7.34
C MET A 307 -11.22 10.87 -7.80
N ASN A 308 -11.20 11.11 -9.12
CA ASN A 308 -11.22 12.46 -9.65
C ASN A 308 -12.53 13.18 -9.22
N GLY A 309 -12.41 14.43 -8.74
CA GLY A 309 -13.55 15.15 -8.18
C GLY A 309 -14.63 15.49 -9.22
N THR A 310 -14.22 15.87 -10.43
CA THR A 310 -15.14 16.06 -11.57
C THR A 310 -15.85 14.76 -11.94
N PHE A 311 -15.14 13.63 -11.99
CA PHE A 311 -15.74 12.33 -12.26
C PHE A 311 -16.86 11.99 -11.25
N VAL A 312 -16.60 12.15 -9.96
CA VAL A 312 -17.60 11.88 -8.90
C VAL A 312 -18.81 12.80 -9.03
N LYS A 313 -18.59 14.08 -9.35
CA LYS A 313 -19.66 15.06 -9.49
C LYS A 313 -20.56 14.79 -10.69
N GLU A 314 -19.98 14.37 -11.81
CA GLU A 314 -20.72 14.11 -13.05
C GLU A 314 -21.35 12.71 -13.07
N ASN A 315 -20.80 11.77 -12.31
CA ASN A 315 -21.21 10.35 -12.33
C ASN A 315 -21.47 9.82 -10.90
N PRO A 316 -22.39 10.43 -10.12
CA PRO A 316 -22.54 10.11 -8.70
C PRO A 316 -22.98 8.66 -8.43
N THR A 317 -23.83 8.08 -9.27
CA THR A 317 -24.31 6.70 -9.13
C THR A 317 -23.24 5.70 -9.52
N ILE A 318 -22.54 5.94 -10.64
CA ILE A 318 -21.40 5.12 -11.07
C ILE A 318 -20.29 5.20 -10.02
N ALA A 319 -19.93 6.38 -9.53
CA ALA A 319 -18.90 6.56 -8.51
C ALA A 319 -19.24 5.83 -7.21
N LYS A 320 -20.51 5.88 -6.78
CA LYS A 320 -21.00 5.09 -5.64
C LYS A 320 -20.80 3.59 -5.89
N LYS A 321 -21.18 3.08 -7.07
CA LYS A 321 -21.02 1.65 -7.42
C LYS A 321 -19.55 1.23 -7.48
N VAL A 322 -18.67 2.08 -8.02
CA VAL A 322 -17.22 1.86 -7.98
C VAL A 322 -16.73 1.76 -6.54
N ALA A 323 -17.13 2.67 -5.65
CA ALA A 323 -16.72 2.65 -4.25
C ALA A 323 -17.33 1.50 -3.43
N GLN A 324 -18.46 0.93 -3.85
CA GLN A 324 -19.04 -0.26 -3.22
C GLN A 324 -18.38 -1.56 -3.69
N ALA A 325 -17.88 -1.58 -4.92
CA ALA A 325 -17.18 -2.72 -5.48
C ALA A 325 -15.75 -2.89 -4.91
N VAL A 326 -15.12 -1.79 -4.48
CA VAL A 326 -13.76 -1.75 -3.90
C VAL A 326 -13.81 -1.86 -2.39
#